data_AF-A0A6I4STK5-F1
#
_entry.id   AF-A0A6I4STK5-F1
#
_cell.length_a   1.000
_cell.length_b   1.000
_cell.length_c   1.000
_cell.angle_alpha   90.00
_cell.angle_beta   90.00
_cell.angle_gamma   90.00
#
_symmetry.space_group_name_H-M   'P 1'
#
loop_
_entity.id
_entity.type
_entity.pdbx_description
1 polymer ?
#
loop_
_entity_poly.entity_id
_entity_poly.type
_entity_poly.pdbx_seq_one_letter_code
_entity_poly.pdbx_strand_id
1 'polypeptide(L)'
;MNTRITMAMALTVAVVPLAQAQAQEAPQIYAGSNGEIEATYSNNCVVYYDANGNRRESNPNCSRNQVSRADTGVAAYRREQGLEGYAGSEAPPGGFGNPGQHYGPPEVVMDGHGRGHVLVGPSCIVYYGRDGDRSDTNQQCSRGERNQADGAMASFRREQGLSEQKTSGYAYGLPVFRLRNGNYQVTTGTGCTVYFRSNGTLLTWLPKCEAIDRSRATAAVVIFRRENP
;
A
#
# COMPACT_ATOMS: atom_id res chain seq x y z
N MET A 1 -28.46 47.73 -60.82
CA MET A 1 -28.81 47.88 -59.39
C MET A 1 -28.67 46.51 -58.75
N ASN A 2 -27.54 46.26 -58.07
CA ASN A 2 -27.24 44.94 -57.51
C ASN A 2 -27.32 45.00 -55.97
N THR A 3 -28.36 44.37 -55.43
CA THR A 3 -28.64 44.30 -54.00
C THR A 3 -27.81 43.16 -53.37
N ARG A 4 -26.88 43.49 -52.48
CA ARG A 4 -26.13 42.49 -51.69
C ARG A 4 -26.91 42.21 -50.41
N ILE A 5 -27.32 40.95 -50.23
CA ILE A 5 -27.96 40.44 -49.01
C ILE A 5 -26.85 39.88 -48.12
N THR A 6 -26.60 40.54 -46.99
CA THR A 6 -25.67 40.10 -45.96
C THR A 6 -26.43 39.23 -44.96
N MET A 7 -26.26 37.90 -45.04
CA MET A 7 -26.81 36.98 -44.03
C MET A 7 -25.85 36.91 -42.83
N ALA A 8 -26.31 37.39 -41.68
CA ALA A 8 -25.64 37.21 -40.40
C ALA A 8 -26.00 35.83 -39.82
N MET A 9 -25.02 34.93 -39.78
CA MET A 9 -25.13 33.62 -39.12
C MET A 9 -24.99 33.83 -37.60
N ALA A 10 -26.09 33.70 -36.86
CA ALA A 10 -26.09 33.70 -35.41
C ALA A 10 -25.68 32.31 -34.88
N LEU A 11 -24.44 32.19 -34.41
CA LEU A 11 -23.92 30.97 -33.78
C LEU A 11 -24.47 30.89 -32.33
N THR A 12 -25.39 29.97 -32.07
CA THR A 12 -25.89 29.69 -30.72
C THR A 12 -24.98 28.67 -30.05
N VAL A 13 -24.18 29.11 -29.07
CA VAL A 13 -23.31 28.23 -28.28
C VAL A 13 -24.14 27.64 -27.14
N ALA A 14 -24.45 26.34 -27.22
CA ALA A 14 -25.08 25.60 -26.12
C ALA A 14 -24.02 25.31 -25.03
N VAL A 15 -24.18 25.91 -23.86
CA VAL A 15 -23.36 25.64 -22.68
C VAL A 15 -23.88 24.36 -22.03
N VAL A 16 -23.19 23.25 -22.21
CA VAL A 16 -23.48 22.00 -21.49
C VAL A 16 -22.77 22.07 -20.13
N PRO A 17 -23.49 22.02 -18.99
CA PRO A 17 -22.86 21.96 -17.68
C PRO A 17 -22.15 20.61 -17.53
N LEU A 18 -20.82 20.63 -17.59
CA LEU A 18 -19.99 19.51 -17.17
C LEU A 18 -20.15 19.38 -15.65
N ALA A 19 -21.06 18.52 -15.21
CA ALA A 19 -21.10 18.06 -13.83
C ALA A 19 -19.75 17.39 -13.56
N GLN A 20 -18.84 18.14 -12.93
CA GLN A 20 -17.57 17.62 -12.46
C GLN A 20 -17.91 16.55 -11.42
N ALA A 21 -17.88 15.28 -11.85
CA ALA A 21 -17.83 14.16 -10.94
C ALA A 21 -16.58 14.36 -10.10
N GLN A 22 -16.75 15.03 -8.95
CA GLN A 22 -15.66 15.26 -8.01
C GLN A 22 -15.07 13.88 -7.74
N ALA A 23 -13.83 13.66 -8.19
CA ALA A 23 -13.17 12.37 -8.11
C ALA A 23 -13.15 11.97 -6.65
N GLN A 24 -14.08 11.10 -6.33
CA GLN A 24 -14.61 11.00 -4.99
C GLN A 24 -13.65 10.06 -4.27
N GLU A 25 -12.84 10.61 -3.36
CA GLU A 25 -11.63 10.00 -2.81
C GLU A 25 -11.88 8.60 -2.23
N ALA A 26 -10.94 7.68 -2.45
CA ALA A 26 -10.98 6.34 -1.89
C ALA A 26 -10.39 6.35 -0.47
N PRO A 27 -10.94 5.56 0.47
CA PRO A 27 -10.40 5.50 1.83
C PRO A 27 -9.00 4.90 1.85
N GLN A 28 -8.13 5.41 2.73
CA GLN A 28 -6.88 4.76 3.10
C GLN A 28 -7.19 3.74 4.20
N ILE A 29 -6.76 2.49 4.03
CA ILE A 29 -7.06 1.38 4.94
C ILE A 29 -5.80 1.03 5.75
N TYR A 30 -5.95 0.98 7.07
CA TYR A 30 -4.92 0.56 8.02
C TYR A 30 -5.44 -0.64 8.82
N ALA A 31 -4.72 -1.75 8.81
CA ALA A 31 -5.05 -2.90 9.65
C ALA A 31 -4.11 -2.95 10.87
N GLY A 32 -4.69 -3.02 12.05
CA GLY A 32 -3.99 -3.23 13.32
C GLY A 32 -3.58 -4.69 13.51
N SER A 33 -2.63 -4.94 14.41
CA SER A 33 -2.14 -6.29 14.73
C SER A 33 -3.18 -7.18 15.41
N ASN A 34 -4.22 -6.60 16.00
CA ASN A 34 -5.39 -7.31 16.55
C ASN A 34 -6.47 -7.59 15.50
N GLY A 35 -6.21 -7.29 14.22
CA GLY A 35 -7.16 -7.46 13.12
C GLY A 35 -8.18 -6.34 12.99
N GLU A 36 -8.24 -5.38 13.92
CA GLU A 36 -9.09 -4.19 13.78
C GLU A 36 -8.63 -3.35 12.58
N ILE A 37 -9.57 -2.70 11.91
CA ILE A 37 -9.29 -1.96 10.68
C ILE A 37 -9.76 -0.51 10.85
N GLU A 38 -8.92 0.42 10.42
CA GLU A 38 -9.23 1.84 10.35
C GLU A 38 -9.26 2.28 8.89
N ALA A 39 -10.35 2.95 8.49
CA ALA A 39 -10.48 3.55 7.17
C ALA A 39 -10.52 5.08 7.30
N THR A 40 -9.53 5.77 6.73
CA THR A 40 -9.38 7.22 6.83
C THR A 40 -9.57 7.93 5.48
N TYR A 41 -10.03 9.17 5.54
CA TYR A 41 -10.15 10.08 4.40
C TYR A 41 -9.40 11.39 4.69
N SER A 42 -9.03 12.13 3.64
CA SER A 42 -8.33 13.43 3.75
C SER A 42 -9.05 14.49 4.59
N ASN A 43 -10.39 14.42 4.70
CA ASN A 43 -11.19 15.34 5.50
C ASN A 43 -11.30 14.95 6.98
N ASN A 44 -10.38 14.13 7.50
CA ASN A 44 -10.37 13.61 8.87
C ASN A 44 -11.62 12.79 9.22
N CYS A 45 -12.31 12.23 8.22
CA CYS A 45 -13.28 11.16 8.46
C CYS A 45 -12.52 9.86 8.73
N VAL A 46 -12.83 9.24 9.87
CA VAL A 46 -12.27 7.95 10.27
C VAL A 46 -13.42 7.01 10.62
N VAL A 47 -13.35 5.80 10.08
CA VAL A 47 -14.30 4.72 10.36
C VAL A 47 -13.54 3.54 10.92
N TYR A 48 -14.00 3.04 12.06
CA TYR A 48 -13.36 1.96 12.81
C TYR A 48 -14.16 0.68 12.64
N TYR A 49 -13.45 -0.41 12.38
CA TYR A 49 -14.01 -1.74 12.17
C TYR A 49 -13.39 -2.71 13.17
N ASP A 50 -14.22 -3.63 13.66
CA ASP A 50 -13.74 -4.75 14.44
C ASP A 50 -12.92 -5.71 13.55
N ALA A 51 -12.32 -6.72 14.20
CA ALA A 51 -11.52 -7.71 13.50
C ALA A 51 -12.33 -8.68 12.60
N ASN A 52 -13.67 -8.63 12.63
CA ASN A 52 -14.55 -9.31 11.67
C ASN A 52 -14.81 -8.46 10.42
N GLY A 53 -14.38 -7.19 10.41
CA GLY A 53 -14.73 -6.22 9.38
C GLY A 53 -16.11 -5.59 9.57
N ASN A 54 -16.75 -5.75 10.73
CA ASN A 54 -17.97 -5.03 11.06
C ASN A 54 -17.62 -3.62 11.55
N ARG A 55 -18.33 -2.62 11.05
CA ARG A 55 -18.16 -1.24 11.52
C ARG A 55 -18.57 -1.14 12.99
N ARG A 56 -17.65 -0.66 13.84
CA ARG A 56 -17.92 -0.35 15.26
C ARG A 56 -18.44 1.07 15.42
N GLU A 57 -17.72 2.03 14.86
CA GLU A 57 -18.04 3.45 14.99
C GLU A 57 -17.48 4.25 13.81
N SER A 58 -17.97 5.47 13.66
CA SER A 58 -17.47 6.44 12.70
C SER A 58 -17.49 7.83 13.31
N ASN A 59 -16.47 8.63 13.05
CA ASN A 59 -16.42 9.99 13.57
C ASN A 59 -17.55 10.87 12.96
N PRO A 60 -18.01 11.93 13.68
CA PRO A 60 -19.07 12.81 13.20
C PRO A 60 -18.77 13.54 11.89
N ASN A 61 -17.48 13.67 11.54
CA ASN A 61 -17.01 14.29 10.29
C ASN A 61 -17.27 13.42 9.05
N CYS A 62 -17.71 12.18 9.24
CA CYS A 62 -17.97 11.25 8.15
C CYS A 62 -19.36 11.48 7.53
N SER A 63 -19.39 11.75 6.23
CA SER A 63 -20.64 11.70 5.48
C SER A 63 -21.11 10.25 5.27
N ARG A 64 -22.42 10.03 5.12
CA ARG A 64 -22.98 8.69 4.85
C ARG A 64 -22.34 8.00 3.64
N ASN A 65 -22.00 8.76 2.60
CA ASN A 65 -21.36 8.23 1.41
C ASN A 65 -19.92 7.75 1.68
N GLN A 66 -19.17 8.45 2.54
CA GLN A 66 -17.82 8.03 2.93
C GLN A 66 -17.86 6.76 3.79
N VAL A 67 -18.82 6.66 4.69
CA VAL A 67 -19.01 5.46 5.51
C VAL A 67 -19.29 4.24 4.62
N SER A 68 -20.24 4.32 3.70
CA SER A 68 -20.58 3.22 2.79
C SER A 68 -19.40 2.77 1.90
N ARG A 69 -18.55 3.72 1.50
CA ARG A 69 -17.33 3.41 0.73
C ARG A 69 -16.23 2.79 1.57
N ALA A 70 -16.11 3.23 2.82
CA ALA A 70 -15.21 2.60 3.77
C ALA A 70 -15.63 1.14 3.99
N ASP A 71 -16.94 0.87 4.14
CA ASP A 71 -17.46 -0.49 4.27
C ASP A 71 -17.05 -1.35 3.05
N THR A 72 -17.20 -0.78 1.84
CA THR A 72 -16.82 -1.44 0.58
C THR A 72 -15.31 -1.67 0.49
N GLY A 73 -14.50 -0.68 0.87
CA GLY A 73 -13.03 -0.76 0.85
C GLY A 73 -12.50 -1.79 1.83
N VAL A 74 -13.05 -1.84 3.05
CA VAL A 74 -12.69 -2.84 4.06
C VAL A 74 -13.10 -4.25 3.62
N ALA A 75 -14.29 -4.42 3.06
CA ALA A 75 -14.71 -5.71 2.51
C ALA A 75 -13.78 -6.18 1.37
N ALA A 76 -13.40 -5.28 0.46
CA ALA A 76 -12.47 -5.60 -0.62
C ALA A 76 -11.07 -5.96 -0.08
N TYR A 77 -10.53 -5.16 0.85
CA TYR A 77 -9.27 -5.43 1.53
C TYR A 77 -9.28 -6.81 2.18
N ARG A 78 -10.33 -7.14 2.95
CA ARG A 78 -10.45 -8.44 3.60
C ARG A 78 -10.44 -9.59 2.61
N ARG A 79 -11.19 -9.48 1.51
CA ARG A 79 -11.21 -10.49 0.45
C ARG A 79 -9.83 -10.64 -0.21
N GLU A 80 -9.15 -9.54 -0.50
CA GLU A 80 -7.81 -9.54 -1.12
C GLU A 80 -6.74 -10.13 -0.19
N GLN A 81 -6.89 -9.96 1.11
CA GLN A 81 -6.01 -10.55 2.14
C GLN A 81 -6.44 -11.97 2.57
N GLY A 82 -7.50 -12.55 2.00
CA GLY A 82 -8.00 -13.88 2.39
C GLY A 82 -8.65 -13.93 3.79
N LEU A 83 -9.11 -12.80 4.32
CA LEU A 83 -9.78 -12.65 5.63
C LEU A 83 -11.29 -12.88 5.58
N GLU A 84 -11.84 -13.27 4.43
CA GLU A 84 -13.27 -13.51 4.25
C GLU A 84 -13.68 -14.77 5.05
N GLY A 85 -14.55 -14.60 6.07
CA GLY A 85 -14.97 -15.69 6.98
C GLY A 85 -14.20 -15.81 8.30
N TYR A 86 -13.20 -14.96 8.56
CA TYR A 86 -12.45 -14.95 9.82
C TYR A 86 -13.14 -14.10 10.89
N ALA A 87 -13.64 -14.76 11.93
CA ALA A 87 -14.11 -14.09 13.12
C ALA A 87 -12.89 -13.61 13.93
N GLY A 88 -12.75 -12.31 14.10
CA GLY A 88 -11.58 -11.57 14.59
C GLY A 88 -11.19 -11.78 16.05
N SER A 89 -11.34 -13.00 16.58
CA SER A 89 -10.65 -13.48 17.76
C SER A 89 -9.39 -14.29 17.41
N GLU A 90 -9.22 -14.67 16.15
CA GLU A 90 -8.10 -15.47 15.66
C GLU A 90 -7.44 -14.74 14.47
N ALA A 91 -6.12 -14.66 14.51
CA ALA A 91 -5.29 -14.01 13.49
C ALA A 91 -5.61 -14.55 12.07
N PRO A 92 -5.25 -13.84 10.98
CA PRO A 92 -5.49 -14.25 9.59
C PRO A 92 -5.04 -15.70 9.27
N PRO A 93 -5.65 -16.37 8.27
CA PRO A 93 -5.22 -17.68 7.76
C PRO A 93 -3.89 -17.60 7.03
N GLY A 94 -2.81 -17.52 7.81
CA GLY A 94 -1.42 -17.73 7.39
C GLY A 94 -0.77 -18.93 8.08
N GLY A 95 -1.50 -19.68 8.91
CA GLY A 95 -1.05 -20.99 9.42
C GLY A 95 -1.58 -21.37 10.80
N PHE A 96 -2.74 -22.03 10.86
CA PHE A 96 -3.22 -22.72 12.06
C PHE A 96 -2.99 -24.22 11.95
N GLY A 97 -1.80 -24.66 12.37
CA GLY A 97 -1.59 -26.06 12.74
C GLY A 97 -2.30 -26.37 14.06
N ASN A 98 -2.68 -27.63 14.27
CA ASN A 98 -3.35 -28.15 15.48
C ASN A 98 -2.80 -27.63 16.83
N PRO A 99 -3.64 -27.50 17.89
CA PRO A 99 -3.29 -27.03 19.24
C PRO A 99 -2.32 -27.92 20.05
N GLY A 100 -1.57 -28.81 19.39
CA GLY A 100 -0.49 -29.60 19.98
C GLY A 100 0.90 -29.39 19.34
N GLN A 101 1.00 -28.64 18.24
CA GLN A 101 2.26 -28.36 17.53
C GLN A 101 2.24 -26.95 16.88
N HIS A 102 2.14 -25.91 17.69
CA HIS A 102 2.05 -24.51 17.23
C HIS A 102 3.43 -23.86 17.01
N TYR A 103 4.14 -24.28 15.96
CA TYR A 103 5.21 -23.47 15.37
C TYR A 103 5.04 -23.50 13.84
N GLY A 104 4.11 -22.68 13.35
CA GLY A 104 4.10 -22.31 11.94
C GLY A 104 5.38 -21.53 11.60
N PRO A 105 5.80 -21.49 10.33
CA PRO A 105 6.87 -20.60 9.91
C PRO A 105 6.49 -19.14 10.23
N PRO A 106 7.46 -18.28 10.59
CA PRO A 106 7.15 -16.89 10.89
C PRO A 106 6.50 -16.18 9.70
N GLU A 107 5.56 -15.27 10.00
CA GLU A 107 4.86 -14.48 9.00
C GLU A 107 5.44 -13.06 8.94
N VAL A 108 5.77 -12.58 7.74
CA VAL A 108 6.33 -11.24 7.51
C VAL A 108 5.24 -10.34 6.94
N VAL A 109 4.95 -9.23 7.64
CA VAL A 109 3.97 -8.22 7.21
C VAL A 109 4.68 -6.89 6.99
N MET A 110 4.49 -6.29 5.82
CA MET A 110 5.10 -5.00 5.44
C MET A 110 4.06 -3.89 5.36
N ASP A 111 4.40 -2.69 5.83
CA ASP A 111 3.58 -1.49 5.65
C ASP A 111 3.95 -0.73 4.37
N GLY A 112 3.12 0.26 3.99
CA GLY A 112 3.33 1.09 2.80
C GLY A 112 4.57 2.01 2.86
N HIS A 113 5.23 2.13 4.01
CA HIS A 113 6.46 2.91 4.21
C HIS A 113 7.72 2.03 4.19
N GLY A 114 7.55 0.72 3.95
CA GLY A 114 8.63 -0.25 3.90
C GLY A 114 9.10 -0.72 5.27
N ARG A 115 8.43 -0.34 6.36
CA ARG A 115 8.64 -0.96 7.68
C ARG A 115 7.90 -2.28 7.73
N GLY A 116 8.34 -3.20 8.56
CA GLY A 116 7.68 -4.49 8.68
C GLY A 116 7.59 -4.96 10.12
N HIS A 117 6.80 -5.98 10.33
CA HIS A 117 6.87 -6.78 11.53
C HIS A 117 6.80 -8.26 11.17
N VAL A 118 7.32 -9.08 12.07
CA VAL A 118 7.30 -10.54 11.92
C VAL A 118 6.59 -11.14 13.13
N LEU A 119 5.59 -11.96 12.84
CA LEU A 119 4.86 -12.76 13.83
C LEU A 119 5.57 -14.10 13.99
N VAL A 120 6.01 -14.41 15.20
CA VAL A 120 6.62 -15.70 15.53
C VAL A 120 5.80 -16.36 16.62
N GLY A 121 5.07 -17.43 16.26
CA GLY A 121 4.17 -18.10 17.20
C GLY A 121 3.03 -17.18 17.66
N PRO A 122 2.39 -17.49 18.82
CA PRO A 122 1.18 -16.81 19.25
C PRO A 122 1.39 -15.44 19.90
N SER A 123 2.60 -15.15 20.39
CA SER A 123 2.83 -14.01 21.28
C SER A 123 4.06 -13.17 20.96
N CYS A 124 4.94 -13.58 20.03
CA CYS A 124 6.11 -12.78 19.71
C CYS A 124 5.89 -11.96 18.43
N ILE A 125 6.04 -10.64 18.56
CA ILE A 125 6.04 -9.70 17.43
C ILE A 125 7.35 -8.94 17.46
N VAL A 126 8.08 -8.99 16.35
CA VAL A 126 9.33 -8.27 16.15
C VAL A 126 9.13 -7.22 15.08
N TYR A 127 9.43 -5.96 15.39
CA TYR A 127 9.31 -4.84 14.49
C TYR A 127 10.65 -4.57 13.80
N TYR A 128 10.57 -4.27 12.52
CA TYR A 128 11.69 -3.97 11.67
C TYR A 128 11.53 -2.59 11.04
N GLY A 129 12.63 -1.86 11.08
CA GLY A 129 12.83 -0.68 10.28
C GLY A 129 12.83 -1.02 8.79
N ARG A 130 12.89 0.06 8.02
CA ARG A 130 12.84 0.03 6.57
C ARG A 130 14.00 -0.72 5.93
N ASP A 131 15.15 -0.70 6.59
CA ASP A 131 16.37 -1.33 6.11
C ASP A 131 16.45 -2.82 6.52
N GLY A 132 15.43 -3.32 7.23
CA GLY A 132 15.39 -4.68 7.76
C GLY A 132 16.14 -4.83 9.08
N ASP A 133 16.60 -3.73 9.68
CA ASP A 133 17.13 -3.70 11.04
C ASP A 133 15.97 -3.81 12.04
N ARG A 134 16.20 -4.54 13.13
CA ARG A 134 15.21 -4.68 14.18
C ARG A 134 15.06 -3.35 14.92
N SER A 135 13.86 -2.78 14.93
CA SER A 135 13.58 -1.52 15.61
C SER A 135 13.02 -1.72 17.02
N ASP A 136 12.19 -2.75 17.23
CA ASP A 136 11.55 -3.03 18.51
C ASP A 136 11.06 -4.49 18.60
N THR A 137 10.72 -4.94 19.81
CA THR A 137 10.11 -6.24 20.09
C THR A 137 9.14 -6.10 21.25
N ASN A 138 8.04 -6.84 21.25
CA ASN A 138 7.28 -6.94 22.49
C ASN A 138 8.09 -7.68 23.59
N GLN A 139 7.71 -7.47 24.86
CA GLN A 139 8.47 -8.02 25.99
C GLN A 139 8.41 -9.56 26.10
N GLN A 140 7.56 -10.20 25.31
CA GLN A 140 7.28 -11.64 25.38
C GLN A 140 8.17 -12.47 24.44
N CYS A 141 8.97 -11.83 23.59
CA CYS A 141 9.83 -12.54 22.66
C CYS A 141 11.08 -13.14 23.35
N SER A 142 11.17 -14.46 23.32
CA SER A 142 12.40 -15.18 23.65
C SER A 142 13.53 -14.82 22.68
N ARG A 143 14.77 -15.17 23.04
CA ARG A 143 15.91 -14.99 22.13
C ARG A 143 15.77 -15.85 20.86
N GLY A 144 15.18 -17.05 20.97
CA GLY A 144 14.97 -17.96 19.85
C GLY A 144 13.99 -17.39 18.83
N GLU A 145 12.85 -16.88 19.29
CA GLU A 145 11.82 -16.29 18.42
C GLU A 145 12.34 -15.04 17.70
N ARG A 146 13.12 -14.20 18.40
CA ARG A 146 13.80 -13.05 17.80
C ARG A 146 14.72 -13.44 16.64
N ASN A 147 15.51 -14.49 16.82
CA ASN A 147 16.37 -14.99 15.75
C ASN A 147 15.56 -15.58 14.59
N GLN A 148 14.44 -16.24 14.89
CA GLN A 148 13.54 -16.79 13.87
C GLN A 148 12.89 -15.67 13.04
N ALA A 149 12.48 -14.58 13.70
CA ALA A 149 11.98 -13.39 13.06
C ALA A 149 13.03 -12.75 12.13
N ASP A 150 14.29 -12.65 12.59
CA ASP A 150 15.37 -12.08 11.78
C ASP A 150 15.59 -12.91 10.52
N GLY A 151 15.61 -14.25 10.66
CA GLY A 151 15.74 -15.16 9.54
C GLY A 151 14.60 -15.01 8.52
N ALA A 152 13.36 -14.87 9.00
CA ALA A 152 12.19 -14.67 8.15
C ALA A 152 12.21 -13.33 7.42
N MET A 153 12.50 -12.23 8.13
CA MET A 153 12.65 -10.91 7.51
C MET A 153 13.78 -10.89 6.48
N ALA A 154 14.94 -11.47 6.81
CA ALA A 154 16.05 -11.58 5.88
C ALA A 154 15.70 -12.42 4.64
N SER A 155 14.98 -13.54 4.81
CA SER A 155 14.54 -14.36 3.68
C SER A 155 13.55 -13.62 2.78
N PHE A 156 12.52 -13.01 3.38
CA PHE A 156 11.55 -12.20 2.65
C PHE A 156 12.27 -11.11 1.85
N ARG A 157 13.20 -10.38 2.47
CA ARG A 157 13.98 -9.34 1.79
C ARG A 157 14.80 -9.91 0.64
N ARG A 158 15.50 -11.04 0.80
CA ARG A 158 16.20 -11.71 -0.31
C ARG A 158 15.27 -12.09 -1.46
N GLU A 159 14.08 -12.62 -1.16
CA GLU A 159 13.06 -12.97 -2.17
C GLU A 159 12.53 -11.76 -2.93
N GLN A 160 12.47 -10.60 -2.27
CA GLN A 160 12.14 -9.31 -2.89
C GLN A 160 13.35 -8.66 -3.60
N GLY A 161 14.51 -9.32 -3.67
CA GLY A 161 15.74 -8.76 -4.23
C GLY A 161 16.40 -7.67 -3.37
N LEU A 162 15.99 -7.57 -2.11
CA LEU A 162 16.51 -6.64 -1.10
C LEU A 162 17.58 -7.36 -0.24
N SER A 163 18.68 -7.81 -0.84
CA SER A 163 19.68 -8.58 -0.09
C SER A 163 20.42 -7.74 0.97
N GLU A 164 21.06 -8.40 1.94
CA GLU A 164 21.82 -7.83 3.07
C GLU A 164 22.83 -6.73 2.68
N GLN A 165 23.26 -6.70 1.41
CA GLN A 165 24.01 -5.58 0.86
C GLN A 165 23.14 -4.34 0.66
N LYS A 166 22.43 -3.81 1.67
CA LYS A 166 21.70 -2.52 1.59
C LYS A 166 21.00 -2.29 0.22
N THR A 167 20.47 -3.35 -0.42
CA THR A 167 20.07 -3.31 -1.84
C THR A 167 18.58 -3.05 -1.99
N SER A 168 17.91 -2.59 -0.92
CA SER A 168 16.89 -1.54 -1.05
C SER A 168 17.62 -0.21 -1.19
N GLY A 169 18.07 0.12 -2.40
CA GLY A 169 18.63 1.44 -2.68
C GLY A 169 17.51 2.46 -2.66
N TYR A 170 17.32 3.14 -1.53
CA TYR A 170 16.55 4.36 -1.47
C TYR A 170 17.35 5.46 -2.17
N ALA A 171 17.11 5.64 -3.46
CA ALA A 171 17.56 6.84 -4.14
C ALA A 171 16.51 7.94 -3.92
N TYR A 172 16.89 9.01 -3.24
CA TYR A 172 16.01 10.14 -2.86
C TYR A 172 14.82 9.78 -1.96
N GLY A 173 14.96 8.80 -1.07
CA GLY A 173 13.85 8.43 -0.17
C GLY A 173 12.69 7.74 -0.88
N LEU A 174 12.91 7.27 -2.12
CA LEU A 174 11.94 6.47 -2.86
C LEU A 174 12.34 4.99 -2.86
N PRO A 175 11.45 4.07 -2.47
CA PRO A 175 11.69 2.65 -2.60
C PRO A 175 11.72 2.25 -4.07
N VAL A 176 12.85 1.68 -4.52
CA VAL A 176 12.99 1.05 -5.84
C VAL A 176 12.97 -0.45 -5.66
N PHE A 177 11.95 -1.11 -6.19
CA PHE A 177 11.77 -2.56 -6.16
C PHE A 177 12.14 -3.16 -7.51
N ARG A 178 12.95 -4.22 -7.51
CA ARG A 178 13.21 -5.01 -8.72
C ARG A 178 12.21 -6.18 -8.78
N LEU A 179 11.37 -6.19 -9.79
CA LEU A 179 10.36 -7.23 -10.04
C LEU A 179 11.02 -8.52 -10.57
N ARG A 180 10.32 -9.65 -10.43
CA ARG A 180 10.82 -10.99 -10.85
C ARG A 180 11.21 -11.09 -12.33
N ASN A 181 10.62 -10.28 -13.20
CA ASN A 181 10.97 -10.21 -14.62
C ASN A 181 12.14 -9.25 -14.93
N GLY A 182 12.81 -8.72 -13.90
CA GLY A 182 13.90 -7.77 -14.01
C GLY A 182 13.47 -6.31 -14.20
N ASN A 183 12.16 -6.03 -14.32
CA ASN A 183 11.64 -4.66 -14.35
C ASN A 183 11.77 -3.99 -12.98
N TYR A 184 11.62 -2.68 -12.92
CA TYR A 184 11.62 -1.93 -11.67
C TYR A 184 10.24 -1.31 -11.40
N GLN A 185 9.90 -1.21 -10.12
CA GLN A 185 8.75 -0.48 -9.63
C GLN A 185 9.24 0.53 -8.59
N VAL A 186 8.77 1.77 -8.70
CA VAL A 186 9.07 2.82 -7.73
C VAL A 186 7.76 3.43 -7.27
N THR A 187 7.53 3.47 -5.95
CA THR A 187 6.39 4.17 -5.37
C THR A 187 6.87 5.45 -4.72
N THR A 188 6.36 6.60 -5.14
CA THR A 188 6.71 7.89 -4.55
C THR A 188 5.98 8.12 -3.23
N GLY A 189 6.44 9.08 -2.41
CA GLY A 189 5.76 9.46 -1.17
C GLY A 189 4.35 10.04 -1.36
N THR A 190 3.94 10.35 -2.59
CA THR A 190 2.57 10.76 -2.93
C THR A 190 1.64 9.57 -3.24
N GLY A 191 2.17 8.34 -3.18
CA GLY A 191 1.44 7.13 -3.56
C GLY A 191 1.43 6.86 -5.07
N CYS A 192 2.17 7.64 -5.87
CA CYS A 192 2.33 7.37 -7.30
C CYS A 192 3.28 6.18 -7.53
N THR A 193 2.82 5.16 -8.25
CA THR A 193 3.66 4.03 -8.65
C THR A 193 4.05 4.10 -10.12
N VAL A 194 5.35 3.97 -10.39
CA VAL A 194 5.97 4.05 -11.72
C VAL A 194 6.72 2.77 -12.01
N TYR A 195 6.55 2.24 -13.22
CA TYR A 195 7.17 0.99 -13.66
C TYR A 195 8.19 1.25 -14.76
N PHE A 196 9.34 0.60 -14.68
CA PHE A 196 10.45 0.71 -15.62
C PHE A 196 10.86 -0.68 -16.11
N ARG A 197 11.36 -0.77 -17.33
CA ARG A 197 12.00 -1.99 -17.84
C ARG A 197 13.34 -2.25 -17.14
N SER A 198 13.87 -3.45 -17.28
CA SER A 198 15.21 -3.82 -16.78
C SER A 198 16.36 -2.94 -17.26
N ASN A 199 16.21 -2.30 -18.43
CA ASN A 199 17.16 -1.33 -18.95
C ASN A 199 16.95 0.11 -18.42
N GLY A 200 16.05 0.31 -17.45
CA GLY A 200 15.71 1.60 -16.86
C GLY A 200 14.76 2.47 -17.68
N THR A 201 14.29 2.02 -18.85
CA THR A 201 13.31 2.78 -19.65
C THR A 201 11.93 2.75 -18.99
N LEU A 202 11.26 3.90 -18.97
CA LEU A 202 9.91 4.02 -18.43
C LEU A 202 8.94 3.11 -19.21
N LEU A 203 8.22 2.25 -18.49
CA LEU A 203 7.24 1.32 -19.05
C LEU A 203 5.83 1.91 -18.98
N THR A 204 5.38 2.23 -17.76
CA THR A 204 4.05 2.79 -17.48
C THR A 204 4.02 3.39 -16.07
N TRP A 205 2.92 4.05 -15.70
CA TRP A 205 2.68 4.60 -14.37
C TRP A 205 1.19 4.62 -14.04
N LEU A 206 0.84 4.67 -12.75
CA LEU A 206 -0.55 4.72 -12.32
C LEU A 206 -1.21 6.09 -12.65
N PRO A 207 -2.54 6.12 -12.87
CA PRO A 207 -3.28 7.37 -13.00
C PRO A 207 -3.07 8.22 -11.74
N LYS A 208 -2.88 9.54 -11.90
CA LYS A 208 -2.53 10.53 -10.86
C LYS A 208 -1.04 10.74 -10.56
N CYS A 209 -0.14 10.05 -11.25
CA CYS A 209 1.29 10.38 -11.19
C CYS A 209 1.59 11.73 -11.84
N GLU A 210 2.00 12.73 -11.06
CA GLU A 210 2.43 14.02 -11.59
C GLU A 210 3.76 13.91 -12.33
N ALA A 211 4.11 14.94 -13.12
CA ALA A 211 5.40 14.99 -13.79
C ALA A 211 6.58 14.92 -12.80
N ILE A 212 6.44 15.55 -11.62
CA ILE A 212 7.48 15.54 -10.60
C ILE A 212 7.73 14.15 -10.00
N ASP A 213 6.67 13.37 -9.79
CA ASP A 213 6.78 12.01 -9.26
C ASP A 213 7.50 11.08 -10.25
N ARG A 214 7.13 11.16 -11.53
CA ARG A 214 7.78 10.38 -12.59
C ARG A 214 9.27 10.72 -12.73
N SER A 215 9.62 12.00 -12.64
CA SER A 215 11.01 12.45 -12.68
C SER A 215 11.81 11.92 -11.48
N ARG A 216 11.27 12.00 -10.26
CA ARG A 216 11.92 11.46 -9.06
C ARG A 216 12.07 9.94 -9.13
N ALA A 217 11.04 9.23 -9.57
CA ALA A 217 11.09 7.78 -9.75
C ALA A 217 12.14 7.37 -10.80
N THR A 218 12.25 8.11 -11.89
CA THR A 218 13.25 7.87 -12.94
C THR A 218 14.67 8.06 -12.40
N ALA A 219 14.92 9.17 -11.68
CA ALA A 219 16.20 9.41 -11.04
C ALA A 219 16.54 8.28 -10.05
N ALA A 220 15.55 7.79 -9.30
CA ALA A 220 15.74 6.71 -8.36
C ALA A 220 16.19 5.41 -9.04
N VAL A 221 15.56 5.01 -10.14
CA VAL A 221 15.96 3.82 -10.91
C VAL A 221 17.34 3.95 -11.53
N VAL A 222 17.69 5.13 -12.07
CA VAL A 222 19.01 5.34 -12.69
C VAL A 222 20.13 5.18 -11.66
N ILE A 223 19.97 5.79 -10.49
CA ILE A 223 20.94 5.68 -9.40
C ILE A 223 21.00 4.24 -8.89
N PHE A 224 19.84 3.63 -8.63
CA PHE A 224 19.76 2.24 -8.17
C PHE A 224 20.51 1.29 -9.11
N ARG A 225 20.35 1.43 -10.43
CA ARG A 225 21.06 0.61 -11.42
C ARG A 225 22.56 0.87 -11.47
N ARG A 226 22.98 2.12 -11.26
CA ARG A 226 24.41 2.47 -11.20
C ARG A 226 25.09 1.85 -9.99
N GLU A 227 24.39 1.79 -8.86
CA GLU A 227 24.89 1.23 -7.61
C GLU A 227 24.78 -0.31 -7.56
N ASN A 228 23.92 -0.90 -8.40
CA ASN A 228 23.63 -2.34 -8.42
C ASN A 228 23.69 -2.90 -9.85
N PRO A 229 24.91 -3.08 -10.41
CA PRO A 229 25.12 -3.57 -11.78
C PRO A 229 24.70 -5.03 -11.99
#